data_AF-A0A0P9YJG1-F1
#
_entry.id   AF-A0A0P9YJG1-F1
#
_cell.length_a   1.000
_cell.length_b   1.000
_cell.length_c   1.000
_cell.angle_alpha   90.00
_cell.angle_beta   90.00
_cell.angle_gamma   90.00
#
_symmetry.space_group_name_H-M   'P 1'
#
loop_
_entity.id
_entity.type
_entity.pdbx_description
1 polymer ?
#
loop_
_entity_poly.entity_id
_entity_poly.type
_entity_poly.pdbx_seq_one_letter_code
_entity_poly.pdbx_strand_id
1 'polypeptide(L)'
;MHNPTPRTESPSALAFIKRFFAAEAAGGLILMAAALAALIVANSPLADSYFAALHTVLAGMSVEHWINDGLMAIFFMLVGLETKREMLAGQLASWSQRALPGFAALGGMVVPALIYVAFNWGQPDTIGGWAIPAATDIAFALGVL
;
A
#
# COMPACT_ATOMS: atom_id res chain seq x y z
N MET A 1 -31.85 -10.03 -50.25
CA MET A 1 -31.65 -10.25 -48.80
C MET A 1 -30.19 -9.98 -48.49
N HIS A 2 -29.84 -8.76 -48.09
CA HIS A 2 -28.47 -8.36 -47.76
C HIS A 2 -28.41 -8.19 -46.23
N ASN A 3 -27.86 -9.18 -45.53
CA ASN A 3 -27.66 -9.10 -44.09
C ASN A 3 -26.39 -8.26 -43.85
N PRO A 4 -26.44 -7.11 -43.15
CA PRO A 4 -25.23 -6.36 -42.84
C PRO A 4 -24.35 -7.19 -41.91
N THR A 5 -23.07 -7.30 -42.25
CA THR A 5 -22.07 -7.97 -41.42
C THR A 5 -21.90 -7.22 -40.07
N PRO A 6 -21.75 -7.92 -38.94
CA PRO A 6 -21.51 -7.27 -37.66
C PRO A 6 -20.15 -6.56 -37.70
N ARG A 7 -20.17 -5.25 -37.44
CA ARG A 7 -18.94 -4.44 -37.29
C ARG A 7 -18.21 -4.92 -36.04
N THR A 8 -17.03 -5.50 -36.20
CA THR A 8 -16.12 -5.76 -35.09
C THR A 8 -15.57 -4.42 -34.61
N GLU A 9 -16.26 -3.79 -33.67
CA GLU A 9 -15.72 -2.62 -32.97
C GLU A 9 -14.53 -3.08 -32.14
N SER A 10 -13.33 -2.65 -32.53
CA SER A 10 -12.13 -2.81 -31.72
C SER A 10 -12.39 -2.15 -30.36
N PRO A 11 -12.18 -2.84 -29.23
CA PRO A 11 -12.40 -2.22 -27.92
C PRO A 11 -11.54 -0.96 -27.84
N SER A 12 -12.19 0.20 -27.66
CA SER A 12 -11.46 1.47 -27.57
C SER A 12 -10.48 1.40 -26.39
N ALA A 13 -9.29 2.01 -26.53
CA ALA A 13 -8.29 2.03 -25.46
C ALA A 13 -8.88 2.57 -24.13
N LEU A 14 -9.85 3.48 -24.22
CA LEU A 14 -10.63 3.98 -23.09
C LEU A 14 -11.52 2.90 -22.44
N ALA A 15 -12.17 2.05 -23.22
CA ALA A 15 -12.95 0.93 -22.70
C ALA A 15 -12.04 -0.10 -22.01
N PHE A 16 -10.84 -0.33 -22.54
CA PHE A 16 -9.83 -1.17 -21.90
C PHE A 16 -9.35 -0.57 -20.58
N ILE A 17 -8.96 0.71 -20.55
CA ILE A 17 -8.52 1.41 -19.33
C ILE A 17 -9.62 1.38 -18.25
N LYS A 18 -10.88 1.68 -18.61
CA LYS A 18 -11.99 1.62 -17.65
C LYS A 18 -12.21 0.22 -17.08
N ARG A 19 -12.13 -0.81 -17.93
CA ARG A 19 -12.30 -2.21 -17.50
C ARG A 19 -11.12 -2.68 -16.65
N PHE A 20 -9.92 -2.17 -16.92
CA PHE A 20 -8.73 -2.43 -16.13
C PHE A 20 -8.86 -1.81 -14.74
N PHE A 21 -9.15 -0.50 -14.63
CA PHE A 21 -9.35 0.15 -13.32
C PHE A 21 -10.57 -0.36 -12.53
N ALA A 22 -11.54 -1.00 -13.20
CA ALA A 22 -12.65 -1.68 -12.54
C ALA A 22 -12.26 -3.05 -11.95
N ALA A 23 -11.08 -3.58 -12.29
CA ALA A 23 -10.59 -4.83 -11.72
C ALA A 23 -9.95 -4.57 -10.35
N GLU A 24 -10.33 -5.38 -9.36
CA GLU A 24 -9.82 -5.32 -7.98
C GLU A 24 -8.28 -5.46 -7.92
N ALA A 25 -7.71 -6.26 -8.82
CA ALA A 25 -6.26 -6.46 -8.95
C ALA A 25 -5.48 -5.29 -9.58
N ALA A 26 -6.15 -4.30 -10.20
CA ALA A 26 -5.45 -3.22 -10.90
C ALA A 26 -4.64 -2.33 -9.96
N GLY A 27 -5.11 -2.11 -8.73
CA GLY A 27 -4.37 -1.36 -7.71
C GLY A 27 -3.03 -2.03 -7.37
N GLY A 28 -3.03 -3.36 -7.15
CA GLY A 28 -1.83 -4.13 -6.86
C GLY A 28 -0.82 -4.13 -8.02
N LEU A 29 -1.30 -4.24 -9.26
CA LEU A 29 -0.44 -4.18 -10.44
C LEU A 29 0.23 -2.81 -10.62
N ILE A 30 -0.52 -1.73 -10.40
CA ILE A 30 0.03 -0.36 -10.46
C ILE A 30 1.07 -0.16 -9.36
N LEU A 31 0.80 -0.62 -8.14
CA LEU A 31 1.75 -0.56 -7.03
C LEU A 31 3.05 -1.31 -7.36
N MET A 32 2.94 -2.53 -7.88
CA MET A 32 4.08 -3.34 -8.31
C MET A 32 4.88 -2.64 -9.41
N ALA A 33 4.20 -2.08 -10.41
CA ALA A 33 4.86 -1.32 -11.48
C ALA A 33 5.60 -0.07 -10.94
N ALA A 34 5.00 0.65 -9.99
CA ALA A 34 5.63 1.79 -9.34
C ALA A 34 6.87 1.39 -8.54
N ALA A 35 6.80 0.29 -7.77
CA ALA A 35 7.95 -0.24 -7.02
C ALA A 35 9.09 -0.68 -7.94
N LEU A 36 8.76 -1.37 -9.04
CA LEU A 36 9.75 -1.76 -10.05
C LEU A 36 10.39 -0.55 -10.74
N ALA A 37 9.59 0.47 -11.09
CA ALA A 37 10.10 1.71 -11.66
C ALA A 37 11.04 2.43 -10.68
N ALA A 38 10.68 2.52 -9.40
CA ALA A 38 11.54 3.08 -8.36
C ALA A 38 12.86 2.31 -8.23
N LEU A 39 12.82 0.98 -8.23
CA LEU A 39 14.02 0.14 -8.18
C LEU A 39 14.92 0.35 -9.41
N ILE A 40 14.35 0.44 -10.61
CA ILE A 40 15.09 0.72 -11.84
C ILE A 40 15.77 2.09 -11.74
N VAL A 41 15.04 3.14 -11.34
CA VAL A 41 15.59 4.50 -11.20
C VAL A 41 16.73 4.53 -10.17
N ALA A 42 16.51 3.94 -9.00
CA ALA A 42 17.49 3.89 -7.91
C ALA A 42 18.78 3.11 -8.24
N ASN A 43 18.74 2.20 -9.22
CA ASN A 43 19.90 1.43 -9.68
C ASN A 43 20.45 1.92 -11.03
N SER A 44 20.04 3.10 -11.49
CA SER A 44 20.46 3.67 -12.77
C SER A 44 21.33 4.92 -12.60
N PRO A 45 21.92 5.48 -13.67
CA PRO A 45 22.64 6.75 -13.60
C PRO A 45 21.80 7.95 -13.14
N LEU A 46 20.47 7.80 -13.05
CA LEU A 46 19.56 8.81 -12.50
C LEU A 46 19.44 8.77 -10.97
N ALA A 47 20.08 7.80 -10.30
CA ALA A 47 19.95 7.63 -8.86
C ALA A 47 20.36 8.89 -8.08
N ASP A 48 21.50 9.50 -8.43
CA ASP A 48 22.00 10.69 -7.72
C ASP A 48 21.04 11.87 -7.81
N SER A 49 20.47 12.13 -8.99
CA SER A 49 19.50 13.21 -9.17
C SER A 49 18.16 12.90 -8.50
N TYR A 50 17.74 11.63 -8.50
CA TYR A 50 16.54 11.16 -7.80
C TYR A 50 16.64 11.37 -6.29
N PHE A 51 17.72 10.90 -5.66
CA PHE A 51 17.95 11.08 -4.23
C PHE A 51 18.22 12.54 -3.86
N ALA A 52 18.92 13.31 -4.70
CA ALA A 52 19.10 14.74 -4.46
C ALA A 52 17.77 15.50 -4.44
N ALA A 53 16.85 15.17 -5.35
CA ALA A 53 15.51 15.75 -5.37
C ALA A 53 14.72 15.39 -4.10
N LEU A 54 14.73 14.12 -3.69
CA LEU A 54 14.04 13.65 -2.48
C LEU A 54 14.59 14.27 -1.18
N HIS A 55 15.90 14.42 -1.08
CA HIS A 55 16.55 15.02 0.08
C HIS A 55 16.57 16.56 0.07
N THR A 56 16.03 17.21 -0.97
CA THR A 56 15.95 18.67 -1.02
C THR A 56 15.09 19.18 0.13
N VAL A 57 15.61 20.13 0.91
CA VAL A 57 14.91 20.67 2.08
C VAL A 57 13.98 21.80 1.67
N LEU A 58 12.70 21.65 1.98
CA LEU A 58 11.66 22.64 1.78
C LEU A 58 10.94 22.90 3.10
N ALA A 59 10.90 24.16 3.53
CA ALA A 59 10.22 24.57 4.76
C ALA A 59 10.63 23.77 6.02
N GLY A 60 11.91 23.39 6.12
CA GLY A 60 12.49 22.71 7.29
C GLY A 60 12.42 21.18 7.26
N MET A 61 11.83 20.57 6.23
CA MET A 61 11.77 19.12 6.04
C MET A 61 12.19 18.73 4.63
N SER A 62 12.66 17.50 4.39
CA SER A 62 12.96 17.06 3.03
C SER A 62 11.69 16.86 2.21
N VAL A 63 11.80 16.92 0.88
CA VAL A 63 10.71 16.59 -0.05
C VAL A 63 10.18 15.20 0.24
N GLU A 64 11.04 14.24 0.53
CA GLU A 64 10.64 12.89 0.94
C GLU A 64 9.75 12.89 2.19
N HIS A 65 10.11 13.63 3.23
CA HIS A 65 9.29 13.73 4.44
C HIS A 65 7.92 14.36 4.14
N TRP A 66 7.88 15.42 3.32
CA TRP A 66 6.60 16.02 2.89
C TRP A 66 5.71 15.04 2.13
N ILE A 67 6.29 14.26 1.22
CA ILE A 67 5.58 13.24 0.46
C ILE A 67 5.06 12.15 1.40
N ASN A 68 5.92 11.63 2.27
CA ASN A 68 5.57 10.57 3.22
C ASN A 68 4.45 11.03 4.15
N ASP A 69 4.61 12.16 4.83
CA ASP A 69 3.59 12.64 5.78
C ASP A 69 2.28 12.99 5.07
N GLY A 70 2.35 13.64 3.90
CA GLY A 70 1.18 14.02 3.14
C GLY A 70 0.39 12.81 2.61
N LEU A 71 1.08 11.85 1.97
CA LEU A 71 0.44 10.66 1.43
C LEU A 71 -0.04 9.73 2.55
N MET A 72 0.74 9.55 3.62
CA MET A 72 0.32 8.73 4.76
C MET A 72 -0.86 9.36 5.51
N ALA A 73 -0.94 10.69 5.62
CA ALA A 73 -2.11 11.34 6.21
C ALA A 73 -3.39 11.04 5.42
N ILE A 74 -3.34 11.10 4.09
CA ILE A 74 -4.48 10.75 3.23
C ILE A 74 -4.81 9.25 3.37
N PHE A 75 -3.80 8.38 3.33
CA PHE A 75 -3.97 6.94 3.48
C PHE A 75 -4.64 6.57 4.81
N PHE A 76 -4.10 7.07 5.94
CA PHE A 76 -4.67 6.78 7.26
C PHE A 76 -6.03 7.44 7.48
N MET A 77 -6.33 8.56 6.83
CA MET A 77 -7.69 9.11 6.83
C MET A 77 -8.67 8.14 6.19
N LEU A 78 -8.36 7.60 5.01
CA LEU A 78 -9.19 6.61 4.33
C LEU A 78 -9.35 5.33 5.15
N VAL A 79 -8.24 4.78 5.67
CA VAL A 79 -8.25 3.59 6.54
C VAL A 79 -9.07 3.84 7.82
N GLY A 80 -8.96 5.03 8.41
CA GLY A 80 -9.71 5.40 9.60
C GLY A 80 -11.21 5.50 9.35
N LEU A 81 -11.62 6.10 8.23
CA LEU A 81 -13.02 6.17 7.82
C LEU A 81 -13.60 4.77 7.54
N GLU A 82 -12.83 3.91 6.88
CA GLU A 82 -13.22 2.54 6.57
C GLU A 82 -13.33 1.69 7.83
N THR A 83 -12.36 1.79 8.75
CA THR A 83 -12.40 1.12 10.05
C THR A 83 -13.62 1.57 10.85
N LYS A 84 -13.93 2.88 10.84
CA LYS A 84 -15.14 3.41 11.48
C LYS A 84 -16.41 2.85 10.85
N ARG A 85 -16.48 2.74 9.52
CA ARG A 85 -17.62 2.14 8.80
C ARG A 85 -17.82 0.68 9.21
N GLU A 86 -16.75 -0.11 9.23
CA GLU A 86 -16.78 -1.53 9.64
C GLU A 86 -17.18 -1.72 11.10
N MET A 87 -16.74 -0.82 11.99
CA MET A 87 -17.10 -0.84 13.41
C MET A 87 -18.56 -0.43 13.69
N LEU A 88 -19.19 0.36 12.82
CA LEU A 88 -20.57 0.82 13.02
C LEU A 88 -21.60 -0.09 12.36
N ALA A 89 -21.31 -0.56 11.15
CA ALA A 89 -22.29 -1.26 10.31
C ALA A 89 -21.72 -2.48 9.57
N GLY A 90 -20.45 -2.83 9.79
CA GLY A 90 -19.78 -3.92 9.10
C GLY A 90 -19.46 -5.11 9.99
N GLN A 91 -18.42 -5.85 9.62
CA GLN A 91 -18.01 -7.10 10.25
C GLN A 91 -17.36 -6.89 11.62
N LEU A 92 -17.06 -5.65 12.02
CA LEU A 92 -16.49 -5.33 13.32
C LEU A 92 -17.53 -4.74 14.30
N ALA A 93 -18.81 -4.70 13.92
CA ALA A 93 -19.85 -4.04 14.69
C ALA A 93 -20.18 -4.75 16.02
N SER A 94 -20.14 -6.09 16.04
CA SER A 94 -20.43 -6.87 17.25
C SER A 94 -19.16 -7.40 17.91
N TRP A 95 -19.20 -7.55 19.25
CA TRP A 95 -18.09 -8.09 20.03
C TRP A 95 -17.64 -9.49 19.58
N SER A 96 -18.58 -10.35 19.23
CA SER A 96 -18.27 -11.72 18.77
C SER A 96 -17.52 -11.71 17.43
N GLN A 97 -17.85 -10.79 16.52
CA GLN A 97 -17.21 -10.73 15.20
C GLN A 97 -15.86 -10.01 15.25
N ARG A 98 -15.69 -8.98 16.08
CA ARG A 98 -14.41 -8.24 16.19
C ARG A 98 -13.34 -8.95 17.02
N ALA A 99 -13.72 -9.88 17.90
CA ALA A 99 -12.77 -10.56 18.79
C ALA A 99 -11.75 -11.38 17.99
N LEU A 100 -12.22 -12.21 17.04
CA LEU A 100 -11.35 -13.08 16.26
C LEU A 100 -10.33 -12.29 15.40
N PRO A 101 -10.73 -11.31 14.55
CA PRO A 101 -9.78 -10.46 13.83
C PRO A 101 -8.88 -9.65 14.75
N GLY A 102 -9.41 -9.18 15.90
CA GLY A 102 -8.62 -8.43 16.89
C GLY A 102 -7.48 -9.26 17.48
N PHE A 103 -7.76 -10.49 17.93
CA PHE A 103 -6.71 -11.38 18.44
C PHE A 103 -5.76 -11.86 17.34
N ALA A 104 -6.26 -12.12 16.13
CA ALA A 104 -5.42 -12.47 15.00
C ALA A 104 -4.44 -11.33 14.64
N ALA A 105 -4.91 -10.09 14.60
CA ALA A 105 -4.08 -8.90 14.36
C ALA A 105 -3.06 -8.68 15.49
N LEU A 106 -3.48 -8.83 16.76
CA LEU A 106 -2.57 -8.74 17.91
C LEU A 106 -1.47 -9.79 17.84
N GLY A 107 -1.81 -11.05 17.53
CA GLY A 107 -0.82 -12.12 17.34
C GLY A 107 0.11 -11.83 16.16
N GLY A 108 -0.45 -11.38 15.03
CA GLY A 108 0.30 -11.00 13.83
C GLY A 108 1.24 -9.81 14.03
N MET A 109 0.99 -8.95 15.03
CA MET A 109 1.87 -7.85 15.39
C MET A 109 2.90 -8.25 16.45
N VAL A 110 2.47 -8.91 17.53
CA VAL A 110 3.31 -9.22 18.70
C VAL A 110 4.39 -10.24 18.35
N VAL A 111 4.05 -11.30 17.60
CA VAL A 111 5.00 -12.37 17.30
C VAL A 111 6.18 -11.86 16.46
N PRO A 112 5.99 -11.17 15.31
CA PRO A 112 7.11 -10.64 14.54
C PRO A 112 7.92 -9.58 15.29
N ALA A 113 7.26 -8.73 16.09
CA ALA A 113 7.93 -7.73 16.92
C ALA A 113 8.87 -8.37 17.95
N LEU A 114 8.41 -9.38 18.69
CA LEU A 114 9.21 -10.10 19.67
C LEU A 114 10.40 -10.82 19.02
N ILE A 115 10.17 -11.44 17.86
CA ILE A 115 11.25 -12.07 17.09
C ILE A 115 12.31 -11.02 16.72
N TYR A 116 11.91 -9.86 16.17
CA TYR A 116 12.84 -8.80 15.80
C TYR A 116 13.63 -8.26 17.00
N VAL A 117 12.95 -8.00 18.11
CA VAL A 117 13.60 -7.51 19.35
C VAL A 117 14.57 -8.53 19.91
N ALA A 118 14.25 -9.82 19.87
CA ALA A 118 15.16 -10.87 20.31
C ALA A 118 16.44 -10.91 19.48
N PHE A 119 16.35 -10.74 18.16
CA PHE A 119 17.51 -10.68 17.27
C PHE A 119 18.33 -9.38 17.39
N ASN A 120 17.68 -8.26 17.72
CA ASN A 120 18.33 -6.95 17.83
C ASN A 120 18.65 -6.57 19.29
N TRP A 121 18.61 -7.54 20.21
CA TRP A 121 18.85 -7.28 21.62
C TRP A 121 20.28 -6.77 21.85
N GLY A 122 20.40 -5.64 22.55
CA GLY A 122 21.70 -5.01 22.81
C GLY A 122 22.24 -4.14 21.67
N GLN A 123 21.46 -3.88 20.61
CA GLN A 123 21.78 -2.92 19.56
C GLN A 123 20.88 -1.68 19.65
N PRO A 124 21.32 -0.59 20.32
CA PRO A 124 20.48 0.60 20.56
C PRO A 124 19.98 1.26 19.28
N ASP A 125 20.77 1.18 18.20
CA ASP A 125 20.47 1.85 16.94
C ASP A 125 19.33 1.15 16.15
N THR A 126 19.15 -0.16 16.33
CA THR A 126 18.18 -0.95 15.54
C THR A 126 16.96 -1.39 16.35
N ILE A 127 17.03 -1.43 17.68
CA ILE A 127 15.93 -1.92 18.53
C ILE A 127 14.61 -1.14 18.35
N GLY A 128 14.68 0.12 17.91
CA GLY A 128 13.51 0.94 17.58
C GLY A 128 12.70 0.43 16.37
N GLY A 129 13.29 -0.44 15.53
CA GLY A 129 12.68 -0.98 14.31
C GLY A 129 11.68 -2.12 14.53
N TRP A 130 11.27 -2.41 15.76
CA TRP A 130 10.40 -3.56 16.10
C TRP A 130 9.05 -3.57 15.38
N ALA A 131 8.55 -2.40 14.98
CA ALA A 131 7.28 -2.27 14.28
C ALA A 131 7.36 -2.55 12.77
N ILE A 132 8.56 -2.54 12.18
CA ILE A 132 8.78 -2.80 10.75
C ILE A 132 8.21 -4.16 10.31
N PRO A 133 8.51 -5.30 10.96
CA PRO A 133 8.00 -6.61 10.54
C PRO A 133 6.52 -6.84 10.88
N ALA A 134 5.89 -5.94 11.65
CA ALA A 134 4.48 -6.03 11.99
C ALA A 134 3.57 -5.30 10.99
N ALA A 135 4.12 -4.42 10.15
CA ALA A 135 3.37 -3.69 9.15
C ALA A 135 3.03 -4.59 7.95
N THR A 136 1.74 -4.68 7.61
CA THR A 136 1.26 -5.41 6.43
C THR A 136 0.71 -4.42 5.40
N ASP A 137 1.18 -4.49 4.16
CA ASP A 137 0.62 -3.71 3.05
C ASP A 137 -0.68 -4.34 2.54
N ILE A 138 -1.82 -3.76 2.94
CA ILE A 138 -3.15 -4.24 2.56
C ILE A 138 -3.40 -4.13 1.05
N ALA A 139 -2.86 -3.11 0.37
CA ALA A 139 -3.06 -2.92 -1.06
C ALA A 139 -2.35 -4.00 -1.86
N PHE A 140 -1.15 -4.40 -1.40
CA PHE A 140 -0.44 -5.54 -1.98
C PHE A 140 -1.12 -6.87 -1.67
N ALA A 141 -1.54 -7.09 -0.40
CA ALA A 141 -2.20 -8.33 0.00
C ALA A 141 -3.50 -8.58 -0.78
N LEU A 142 -4.35 -7.55 -0.94
CA LEU A 142 -5.59 -7.66 -1.73
C LEU A 142 -5.33 -7.77 -3.23
N GLY A 143 -4.27 -7.14 -3.74
CA GLY A 143 -3.96 -7.18 -5.17
C GLY A 143 -3.45 -8.54 -5.68
N VAL A 144 -2.98 -9.41 -4.78
CA VAL A 144 -2.44 -10.75 -5.11
C VAL A 144 -3.46 -11.87 -4.87
N LEU A 145 -4.45 -11.65 -3.99
CA LEU A 145 -5.54 -12.60 -3.70
C LEU A 145 -6.60 -12.59 -4.81
#